data_AF-A0A1V8V7E9-F1
#
_entry.id   AF-A0A1V8V7E9-F1
#
_cell.length_a   1.000
_cell.length_b   1.000
_cell.length_c   1.000
_cell.angle_alpha   90.00
_cell.angle_beta   90.00
_cell.angle_gamma   90.00
#
_symmetry.space_group_name_H-M   'P 1'
#
loop_
_entity.id
_entity.type
_entity.pdbx_description
1 polymer ?
#
loop_
_entity_poly.entity_id
_entity_poly.type
_entity_poly.pdbx_seq_one_letter_code
_entity_poly.pdbx_strand_id
1 'polypeptide(L)'
;MLDPYAKPPAAFREIYKRLQKLSVVDISNESAIVDLQALGQASESRVREASRHTLYPMSSEAFGEFTGTRCESTKAFAIYEVSNLPGLFLYPDLLPQDVQLQILAKTFHRDLSNPQHLTNVHTHYDVPTTSARSSYFSPAAQGLIFSPRDPAIHKPITTQQFLDKKLRWMTLGGQYDWTNKVYPAGLPPPFPSDIKQLIESLFPMKAEAAIVNLYSPGDNLSLHRDVSEECDQPLASISLGCEGIFLVGLDGGRAVTLRLRSGDAVLMSGESRFAWHGVPKVVADTCPKWMQDWPAGGGQFEEWRGWMAGKRINLNVRQMFD
;
A
#
# COMPACT_ATOMS: atom_id res chain seq x y z
N MET A 1 11.25 -8.31 22.66
CA MET A 1 10.10 -8.16 21.75
C MET A 1 9.36 -6.87 22.08
N LEU A 2 8.94 -6.13 21.06
CA LEU A 2 8.12 -4.92 21.21
C LEU A 2 6.66 -5.31 21.45
N ASP A 3 5.92 -4.49 22.19
CA ASP A 3 4.51 -4.73 22.52
C ASP A 3 3.58 -4.26 21.37
N PRO A 4 2.81 -5.17 20.71
CA PRO A 4 1.84 -4.81 19.66
C PRO A 4 0.63 -4.01 20.18
N TYR A 5 0.49 -3.84 21.50
CA TYR A 5 -0.54 -3.05 22.15
C TYR A 5 -0.01 -1.73 22.72
N ALA A 6 1.28 -1.43 22.52
CA ALA A 6 1.87 -0.18 22.96
C ALA A 6 1.12 1.03 22.38
N LYS A 7 1.09 2.13 23.14
CA LYS A 7 0.50 3.39 22.68
C LYS A 7 1.56 4.28 22.03
N PRO A 8 1.24 4.97 20.92
CA PRO A 8 2.15 5.90 20.30
C PRO A 8 2.46 7.09 21.24
N PRO A 9 3.69 7.60 21.27
CA PRO A 9 4.07 8.72 22.12
C PRO A 9 3.20 9.95 21.88
N ALA A 10 2.97 10.74 22.93
CA ALA A 10 2.05 11.89 22.88
C ALA A 10 2.41 12.91 21.79
N ALA A 11 3.70 13.21 21.62
CA ALA A 11 4.18 14.12 20.58
C ALA A 11 3.75 13.68 19.17
N PHE A 12 3.88 12.38 18.85
CA PHE A 12 3.43 11.85 17.56
C PHE A 12 1.92 11.97 17.37
N ARG A 13 1.13 11.71 18.42
CA ARG A 13 -0.33 11.84 18.36
C ARG A 13 -0.77 13.27 18.08
N GLU A 14 -0.06 14.27 18.62
CA GLU A 14 -0.38 15.68 18.36
C GLU A 14 -0.01 16.09 16.92
N ILE A 15 1.14 15.65 16.41
CA ILE A 15 1.50 15.85 14.99
C ILE A 15 0.44 15.20 14.08
N TYR A 16 0.07 13.95 14.37
CA TYR A 16 -0.93 13.21 13.61
C TYR A 16 -2.27 13.96 13.54
N LYS A 17 -2.81 14.39 14.70
CA LYS A 17 -4.07 15.15 14.75
C LYS A 17 -4.00 16.48 14.00
N ARG A 18 -2.85 17.17 14.03
CA ARG A 18 -2.64 18.41 13.27
C ARG A 18 -2.72 18.13 11.77
N LEU A 19 -2.04 17.11 11.29
CA LEU A 19 -2.01 16.72 9.87
C LEU A 19 -3.41 16.36 9.34
N GLN A 20 -4.26 15.71 10.15
CA GLN A 20 -5.65 15.40 9.77
C GLN A 20 -6.46 16.64 9.38
N LYS A 21 -6.19 17.78 10.04
CA LYS A 21 -6.94 19.02 9.90
C LYS A 21 -6.48 19.90 8.73
N LEU A 22 -5.29 19.65 8.16
CA LEU A 22 -4.75 20.48 7.08
C LEU A 22 -5.63 20.44 5.84
N SER A 23 -5.88 21.57 5.20
CA SER A 23 -6.53 21.61 3.89
C SER A 23 -5.56 21.16 2.79
N VAL A 24 -6.07 20.89 1.58
CA VAL A 24 -5.24 20.52 0.42
C VAL A 24 -4.24 21.64 0.07
N VAL A 25 -4.67 22.90 0.20
CA VAL A 25 -3.83 24.07 -0.03
C VAL A 25 -2.73 24.17 1.02
N ASP A 26 -3.07 23.95 2.30
CA ASP A 26 -2.08 24.01 3.38
C ASP A 26 -1.03 22.90 3.26
N ILE A 27 -1.42 21.69 2.85
CA ILE A 27 -0.49 20.57 2.62
C ILE A 27 0.59 20.95 1.61
N SER A 28 0.23 21.66 0.53
CA SER A 28 1.19 22.02 -0.51
C SER A 28 2.16 23.11 -0.09
N ASN A 29 1.82 23.88 0.95
CA ASN A 29 2.65 24.97 1.48
C ASN A 29 3.35 24.60 2.80
N GLU A 30 3.12 23.40 3.33
CA GLU A 30 3.63 22.98 4.63
C GLU A 30 5.07 22.45 4.51
N SER A 31 6.03 23.29 4.89
CA SER A 31 7.46 22.92 4.91
C SER A 31 7.77 21.71 5.81
N ALA A 32 6.94 21.42 6.83
CA ALA A 32 7.11 20.26 7.68
C ALA A 32 6.86 18.93 6.95
N ILE A 33 6.22 18.96 5.78
CA ILE A 33 5.99 17.77 4.94
C ILE A 33 7.10 17.69 3.89
N VAL A 34 7.84 16.58 3.88
CA VAL A 34 8.80 16.30 2.82
C VAL A 34 8.03 15.85 1.57
N ASP A 35 8.23 16.57 0.49
CA ASP A 35 7.72 16.21 -0.83
C ASP A 35 8.76 15.39 -1.59
N LEU A 36 8.47 14.11 -1.83
CA LEU A 36 9.39 13.19 -2.52
C LEU A 36 9.71 13.65 -3.96
N GLN A 37 8.78 14.31 -4.64
CA GLN A 37 8.96 14.74 -6.03
C GLN A 37 9.78 16.02 -6.16
N ALA A 38 9.98 16.74 -5.06
CA ALA A 38 10.89 17.89 -4.98
C ALA A 38 12.35 17.48 -4.66
N LEU A 39 12.58 16.22 -4.29
CA LEU A 39 13.91 15.71 -3.99
C LEU A 39 14.80 15.75 -5.23
N GLY A 40 16.05 16.19 -5.06
CA GLY A 40 17.00 16.41 -6.16
C GLY A 40 16.83 17.74 -6.89
N GLN A 41 15.69 18.43 -6.74
CA GLN A 41 15.47 19.78 -7.29
C GLN A 41 15.74 20.86 -6.24
N ALA A 42 15.40 20.58 -4.98
CA ALA A 42 15.64 21.46 -3.85
C ALA A 42 16.47 20.77 -2.77
N SER A 43 17.24 21.55 -2.02
CA SER A 43 17.94 21.05 -0.83
C SER A 43 16.93 20.74 0.26
N GLU A 44 16.80 19.45 0.60
CA GLU A 44 16.00 18.97 1.74
C GLU A 44 16.95 18.40 2.79
N SER A 45 17.22 19.16 3.85
CA SER A 45 18.23 18.80 4.86
C SER A 45 17.87 17.55 5.68
N ARG A 46 16.60 17.15 5.68
CA ARG A 46 16.13 15.94 6.39
C ARG A 46 16.47 14.66 5.66
N VAL A 47 16.83 14.71 4.38
CA VAL A 47 17.15 13.51 3.59
C VAL A 47 18.52 13.63 2.95
N ARG A 48 19.13 12.49 2.65
CA ARG A 48 20.38 12.39 1.91
C ARG A 48 20.25 11.34 0.83
N GLU A 49 20.89 11.55 -0.31
CA GLU A 49 20.93 10.51 -1.36
C GLU A 49 21.70 9.29 -0.81
N ALA A 50 21.07 8.12 -0.92
CA ALA A 50 21.66 6.84 -0.54
C ALA A 50 22.63 6.37 -1.64
N SER A 51 23.74 5.75 -1.25
CA SER A 51 24.72 5.25 -2.22
C SER A 51 24.14 4.11 -3.05
N ARG A 52 24.26 4.21 -4.39
CA ARG A 52 23.69 3.26 -5.38
C ARG A 52 24.00 1.77 -5.17
N HIS A 53 24.98 1.42 -4.33
CA HIS A 53 25.40 0.04 -4.08
C HIS A 53 24.67 -0.66 -2.91
N THR A 54 23.73 0.00 -2.24
CA THR A 54 23.06 -0.58 -1.05
C THR A 54 21.69 -1.22 -1.32
N LEU A 55 21.08 -0.98 -2.48
CA LEU A 55 19.70 -1.40 -2.78
C LEU A 55 19.66 -1.82 -4.26
N TYR A 56 19.04 -2.97 -4.55
CA TYR A 56 19.19 -3.77 -5.78
C TYR A 56 19.25 -2.95 -7.09
N PRO A 57 20.09 -3.35 -8.07
CA PRO A 57 20.13 -2.69 -9.36
C PRO A 57 18.84 -3.04 -10.12
N MET A 58 17.85 -2.13 -10.09
CA MET A 58 16.67 -2.30 -10.92
C MET A 58 17.10 -2.36 -12.39
N SER A 59 16.78 -3.45 -13.08
CA SER A 59 16.84 -3.49 -14.53
C SER A 59 15.43 -3.24 -15.08
N SER A 60 15.34 -2.43 -16.13
CA SER A 60 14.13 -2.28 -16.94
C SER A 60 13.51 -3.61 -17.38
N GLU A 61 14.31 -4.69 -17.36
CA GLU A 61 13.90 -6.06 -17.63
C GLU A 61 12.83 -6.56 -16.65
N ALA A 62 12.96 -6.31 -15.33
CA ALA A 62 11.97 -6.76 -14.34
C ALA A 62 10.60 -6.12 -14.56
N PHE A 63 10.56 -4.84 -14.92
CA PHE A 63 9.32 -4.16 -15.33
C PHE A 63 8.76 -4.73 -16.63
N GLY A 64 9.63 -5.06 -17.58
CA GLY A 64 9.21 -5.65 -18.84
C GLY A 64 8.60 -7.05 -18.66
N GLU A 65 9.23 -7.89 -17.83
CA GLU A 65 8.72 -9.21 -17.47
C GLU A 65 7.38 -9.11 -16.73
N PHE A 66 7.27 -8.20 -15.76
CA PHE A 66 6.05 -8.02 -14.98
C PHE A 66 4.85 -7.55 -15.82
N THR A 67 5.10 -6.64 -16.76
CA THR A 67 4.06 -6.09 -17.65
C THR A 67 3.78 -6.97 -18.86
N GLY A 68 4.68 -7.90 -19.20
CA GLY A 68 4.63 -8.68 -20.43
C GLY A 68 4.91 -7.85 -21.69
N THR A 69 5.46 -6.65 -21.54
CA THR A 69 5.80 -5.74 -22.64
C THR A 69 7.24 -5.27 -22.50
N ARG A 70 7.89 -4.83 -23.59
CA ARG A 70 9.25 -4.32 -23.49
C ARG A 70 9.22 -2.97 -22.75
N CYS A 71 9.69 -2.93 -21.51
CA CYS A 71 9.80 -1.69 -20.76
C CYS A 71 11.04 -0.92 -21.22
N GLU A 72 10.83 0.22 -21.88
CA GLU A 72 11.91 1.12 -22.33
C GLU A 72 12.33 2.13 -21.24
N SER A 73 11.79 2.03 -20.01
CA SER A 73 12.11 3.00 -18.96
C SER A 73 13.57 2.87 -18.54
N THR A 74 14.40 3.82 -19.00
CA THR A 74 15.80 4.01 -18.60
C THR A 74 15.94 5.05 -17.48
N LYS A 75 14.84 5.35 -16.75
CA LYS A 75 14.83 6.44 -15.79
C LYS A 75 15.76 6.09 -14.63
N ALA A 76 16.85 6.82 -14.48
CA ALA A 76 17.65 6.79 -13.27
C ALA A 76 16.83 7.43 -12.14
N PHE A 77 16.56 6.68 -11.08
CA PHE A 77 15.90 7.16 -9.87
C PHE A 77 16.96 7.24 -8.77
N ALA A 78 16.92 8.31 -8.00
CA ALA A 78 17.72 8.47 -6.80
C ALA A 78 16.94 7.87 -5.62
N ILE A 79 17.65 7.14 -4.76
CA ILE A 79 17.09 6.66 -3.50
C ILE A 79 17.58 7.60 -2.41
N TYR A 80 16.71 7.95 -1.48
CA TYR A 80 17.05 8.82 -0.37
C TYR A 80 16.90 8.09 0.95
N GLU A 81 17.74 8.40 1.93
CA GLU A 81 17.57 7.97 3.31
C GLU A 81 17.24 9.19 4.17
N VAL A 82 16.32 9.01 5.12
CA VAL A 82 15.96 10.07 6.07
C VAL A 82 17.02 10.15 7.17
N SER A 83 17.71 11.29 7.27
CA SER A 83 18.91 11.46 8.09
C SER A 83 18.70 11.18 9.59
N ASN A 84 17.52 11.48 10.13
CA ASN A 84 17.19 11.24 11.54
C ASN A 84 16.41 9.93 11.78
N LEU A 85 16.18 9.12 10.74
CA LEU A 85 15.50 7.83 10.82
C LEU A 85 16.30 6.78 10.03
N PRO A 86 17.42 6.28 10.57
CA PRO A 86 18.25 5.30 9.88
C PRO A 86 17.47 4.07 9.42
N GLY A 87 17.74 3.64 8.18
CA GLY A 87 17.05 2.53 7.53
C GLY A 87 15.71 2.89 6.89
N LEU A 88 15.25 4.14 6.99
CA LEU A 88 14.08 4.62 6.27
C LEU A 88 14.47 5.15 4.90
N PHE A 89 14.26 4.34 3.86
CA PHE A 89 14.58 4.69 2.48
C PHE A 89 13.34 5.13 1.71
N LEU A 90 13.51 6.16 0.88
CA LEU A 90 12.48 6.78 0.05
C LEU A 90 12.82 6.56 -1.42
N TYR A 91 11.83 6.14 -2.19
CA TYR A 91 11.93 5.86 -3.60
C TYR A 91 10.90 6.72 -4.35
N PRO A 92 11.27 7.95 -4.74
CA PRO A 92 10.38 8.83 -5.51
C PRO A 92 10.14 8.28 -6.92
N ASP A 93 8.88 8.23 -7.34
CA ASP A 93 8.46 7.81 -8.69
C ASP A 93 9.12 6.49 -9.14
N LEU A 94 9.11 5.50 -8.25
CA LEU A 94 9.77 4.21 -8.45
C LEU A 94 9.17 3.44 -9.62
N LEU A 95 7.85 3.47 -9.75
CA LEU A 95 7.11 2.58 -10.64
C LEU A 95 6.61 3.31 -11.89
N PRO A 96 6.97 2.86 -13.10
CA PRO A 96 6.34 3.29 -14.35
C PRO A 96 4.81 3.11 -14.37
N GLN A 97 4.10 3.92 -15.17
CA GLN A 97 2.63 3.94 -15.17
C GLN A 97 1.99 2.59 -15.51
N ASP A 98 2.55 1.90 -16.51
CA ASP A 98 2.12 0.56 -16.93
C ASP A 98 2.30 -0.48 -15.81
N VAL A 99 3.43 -0.44 -15.08
CA VAL A 99 3.67 -1.29 -13.91
C VAL A 99 2.63 -1.02 -12.83
N GLN A 100 2.32 0.26 -12.54
CA GLN A 100 1.29 0.64 -11.58
C GLN A 100 -0.09 0.07 -11.96
N LEU A 101 -0.50 0.20 -13.22
CA LEU A 101 -1.77 -0.37 -13.71
C LEU A 101 -1.78 -1.90 -13.66
N GLN A 102 -0.65 -2.56 -13.93
CA GLN A 102 -0.53 -4.01 -13.86
C GLN A 102 -0.58 -4.54 -12.41
N ILE A 103 -0.04 -3.80 -11.43
CA ILE A 103 -0.23 -4.13 -10.01
C ILE A 103 -1.71 -4.10 -9.66
N LEU A 104 -2.43 -3.04 -10.05
CA LEU A 104 -3.88 -2.94 -9.83
C LEU A 104 -4.62 -4.10 -10.51
N ALA A 105 -4.35 -4.37 -11.78
CA ALA A 105 -5.00 -5.43 -12.54
C ALA A 105 -4.78 -6.81 -11.91
N LYS A 106 -3.54 -7.18 -11.62
CA LYS A 106 -3.22 -8.48 -11.00
C LYS A 106 -3.85 -8.60 -9.61
N THR A 107 -3.75 -7.54 -8.80
CA THR A 107 -4.28 -7.54 -7.43
C THR A 107 -5.81 -7.63 -7.41
N PHE A 108 -6.51 -6.80 -8.19
CA PHE A 108 -7.96 -6.64 -8.07
C PHE A 108 -8.77 -7.43 -9.10
N HIS A 109 -8.21 -7.78 -10.25
CA HIS A 109 -8.89 -8.66 -11.22
C HIS A 109 -8.64 -10.14 -10.95
N ARG A 110 -7.43 -10.50 -10.52
CA ARG A 110 -7.04 -11.90 -10.29
C ARG A 110 -7.03 -12.26 -8.81
N ASP A 111 -6.24 -11.54 -8.01
CA ASP A 111 -5.93 -12.00 -6.64
C ASP A 111 -7.09 -11.76 -5.66
N LEU A 112 -7.86 -10.68 -5.82
CA LEU A 112 -9.06 -10.42 -5.01
C LEU A 112 -10.11 -11.54 -5.17
N SER A 113 -10.22 -12.14 -6.36
CA SER A 113 -11.13 -13.25 -6.65
C SER A 113 -10.60 -14.61 -6.20
N ASN A 114 -9.36 -14.69 -5.68
CA ASN A 114 -8.81 -15.92 -5.12
C ASN A 114 -9.34 -16.12 -3.69
N PRO A 115 -10.12 -17.18 -3.40
CA PRO A 115 -10.68 -17.41 -2.06
C PRO A 115 -9.63 -17.73 -0.98
N GLN A 116 -8.38 -17.99 -1.36
CA GLN A 116 -7.29 -18.18 -0.40
C GLN A 116 -6.75 -16.85 0.16
N HIS A 117 -7.09 -15.72 -0.47
CA HIS A 117 -6.72 -14.38 -0.02
C HIS A 117 -7.89 -13.74 0.73
N LEU A 118 -7.66 -13.38 1.98
CA LEU A 118 -8.71 -12.81 2.83
C LEU A 118 -8.84 -11.31 2.62
N THR A 119 -10.00 -10.80 3.01
CA THR A 119 -10.32 -9.37 3.04
C THR A 119 -11.01 -9.04 4.34
N ASN A 120 -11.12 -7.74 4.66
CA ASN A 120 -11.88 -7.28 5.82
C ASN A 120 -13.36 -7.68 5.80
N VAL A 121 -13.89 -8.06 4.64
CA VAL A 121 -15.30 -8.42 4.47
C VAL A 121 -15.55 -9.87 4.90
N HIS A 122 -14.55 -10.75 4.80
CA HIS A 122 -14.63 -12.14 5.25
C HIS A 122 -14.88 -12.28 6.77
N THR A 123 -14.57 -11.25 7.55
CA THR A 123 -14.85 -11.25 9.00
C THR A 123 -16.35 -11.34 9.31
N HIS A 124 -17.18 -10.72 8.47
CA HIS A 124 -18.60 -10.51 8.76
C HIS A 124 -19.55 -11.07 7.71
N TYR A 125 -19.03 -11.48 6.54
CA TYR A 125 -19.83 -11.93 5.41
C TYR A 125 -19.26 -13.22 4.82
N ASP A 126 -20.14 -14.02 4.25
CA ASP A 126 -19.78 -15.06 3.31
C ASP A 126 -19.50 -14.40 1.96
N VAL A 127 -18.24 -14.44 1.55
CA VAL A 127 -17.76 -13.81 0.32
C VAL A 127 -17.95 -14.80 -0.83
N PRO A 128 -18.86 -14.53 -1.79
CA PRO A 128 -19.16 -15.45 -2.87
C PRO A 128 -17.99 -15.54 -3.84
N THR A 129 -17.62 -16.75 -4.26
CA THR A 129 -16.62 -16.92 -5.31
C THR A 129 -17.22 -16.55 -6.67
N THR A 130 -16.41 -15.91 -7.50
CA THR A 130 -16.77 -15.59 -8.88
C THR A 130 -16.68 -16.85 -9.76
N SER A 131 -17.56 -16.99 -10.76
CA SER A 131 -17.47 -18.08 -11.74
C SER A 131 -16.11 -18.08 -12.43
N ALA A 132 -15.46 -19.25 -12.52
CA ALA A 132 -14.14 -19.43 -13.16
C ALA A 132 -13.03 -18.47 -12.68
N ARG A 133 -13.08 -17.98 -11.42
CA ARG A 133 -12.13 -16.97 -10.88
C ARG A 133 -12.10 -15.65 -11.68
N SER A 134 -13.23 -15.27 -12.28
CA SER A 134 -13.38 -13.97 -12.93
C SER A 134 -13.28 -12.80 -11.94
N SER A 135 -12.98 -11.59 -12.42
CA SER A 135 -12.90 -10.43 -11.54
C SER A 135 -14.26 -10.07 -10.92
N TYR A 136 -14.28 -9.55 -9.68
CA TYR A 136 -15.47 -8.90 -9.12
C TYR A 136 -15.92 -7.65 -9.89
N PHE A 137 -15.07 -7.08 -10.74
CA PHE A 137 -15.43 -6.00 -11.66
C PHE A 137 -16.15 -6.52 -12.92
N SER A 138 -16.19 -7.83 -13.15
CA SER A 138 -16.83 -8.38 -14.35
C SER A 138 -18.36 -8.33 -14.28
N PRO A 139 -19.05 -8.28 -15.43
CA PRO A 139 -20.51 -8.38 -15.48
C PRO A 139 -21.08 -9.61 -14.77
N ALA A 140 -20.35 -10.73 -14.79
CA ALA A 140 -20.74 -11.97 -14.11
C ALA A 140 -20.81 -11.83 -12.58
N ALA A 141 -20.10 -10.86 -12.00
CA ALA A 141 -20.09 -10.61 -10.56
C ALA A 141 -21.14 -9.60 -10.10
N GLN A 142 -21.80 -8.85 -11.00
CA GLN A 142 -22.73 -7.78 -10.63
C GLN A 142 -23.94 -8.29 -9.81
N GLY A 143 -24.40 -9.51 -10.09
CA GLY A 143 -25.53 -10.14 -9.41
C GLY A 143 -25.20 -10.82 -8.08
N LEU A 144 -23.93 -10.82 -7.65
CA LEU A 144 -23.53 -11.50 -6.42
C LEU A 144 -24.01 -10.74 -5.18
N ILE A 145 -24.47 -11.51 -4.20
CA ILE A 145 -24.90 -11.04 -2.89
C ILE A 145 -23.98 -11.65 -1.84
N PHE A 146 -23.41 -10.79 -1.01
CA PHE A 146 -22.56 -11.16 0.11
C PHE A 146 -23.45 -11.25 1.34
N SER A 147 -23.72 -12.47 1.77
CA SER A 147 -24.60 -12.75 2.90
C SER A 147 -23.87 -12.49 4.22
N PRO A 148 -24.50 -11.81 5.19
CA PRO A 148 -23.89 -11.60 6.50
C PRO A 148 -23.86 -12.91 7.28
N ARG A 149 -22.76 -13.17 7.99
CA ARG A 149 -22.64 -14.31 8.91
C ARG A 149 -23.57 -14.19 10.10
N ASP A 150 -23.86 -12.95 10.51
CA ASP A 150 -24.88 -12.61 11.49
C ASP A 150 -25.89 -11.61 10.88
N PRO A 151 -27.03 -12.10 10.35
CA PRO A 151 -28.09 -11.25 9.80
C PRO A 151 -28.77 -10.31 10.80
N ALA A 152 -28.59 -10.51 12.12
CA ALA A 152 -29.12 -9.60 13.12
C ALA A 152 -28.28 -8.32 13.25
N ILE A 153 -26.98 -8.39 12.92
CA ILE A 153 -26.03 -7.27 13.02
C ILE A 153 -25.82 -6.60 11.66
N HIS A 154 -25.77 -7.37 10.58
CA HIS A 154 -25.42 -6.88 9.25
C HIS A 154 -26.51 -7.22 8.21
N LYS A 155 -26.65 -6.35 7.20
CA LYS A 155 -27.53 -6.59 6.05
C LYS A 155 -26.72 -7.13 4.88
N PRO A 156 -27.29 -7.96 3.99
CA PRO A 156 -26.63 -8.36 2.75
C PRO A 156 -26.12 -7.17 1.95
N ILE A 157 -24.96 -7.33 1.31
CA ILE A 157 -24.36 -6.30 0.46
C ILE A 157 -24.18 -6.79 -0.98
N THR A 158 -24.26 -5.87 -1.93
CA THR A 158 -24.00 -6.15 -3.36
C THR A 158 -22.51 -6.06 -3.69
N THR A 159 -22.10 -6.57 -4.85
CA THR A 159 -20.74 -6.38 -5.39
C THR A 159 -20.33 -4.91 -5.48
N GLN A 160 -21.26 -4.02 -5.85
CA GLN A 160 -20.99 -2.57 -5.86
C GLN A 160 -20.70 -2.03 -4.46
N GLN A 161 -21.50 -2.40 -3.47
CA GLN A 161 -21.23 -1.99 -2.09
C GLN A 161 -19.92 -2.60 -1.56
N PHE A 162 -19.62 -3.84 -1.95
CA PHE A 162 -18.35 -4.50 -1.65
C PHE A 162 -17.16 -3.68 -2.16
N LEU A 163 -17.10 -3.40 -3.47
CA LEU A 163 -15.97 -2.72 -4.11
C LEU A 163 -15.86 -1.23 -3.76
N ASP A 164 -16.97 -0.49 -3.72
CA ASP A 164 -16.94 0.96 -3.52
C ASP A 164 -16.76 1.34 -2.05
N LYS A 165 -17.43 0.61 -1.15
CA LYS A 165 -17.70 1.06 0.22
C LYS A 165 -17.22 0.13 1.31
N LYS A 166 -17.10 -1.18 1.09
CA LYS A 166 -16.82 -2.14 2.18
C LYS A 166 -15.41 -2.70 2.15
N LEU A 167 -14.80 -2.88 0.99
CA LEU A 167 -13.42 -3.31 0.89
C LEU A 167 -12.47 -2.24 1.44
N ARG A 168 -11.61 -2.64 2.37
CA ARG A 168 -10.63 -1.78 3.08
C ARG A 168 -9.25 -2.38 3.11
N TRP A 169 -9.16 -3.70 3.18
CA TRP A 169 -7.89 -4.39 3.00
C TRP A 169 -8.10 -5.79 2.40
N MET A 170 -7.06 -6.29 1.74
CA MET A 170 -6.90 -7.70 1.40
C MET A 170 -5.47 -8.18 1.67
N THR A 171 -5.29 -9.48 1.84
CA THR A 171 -3.99 -10.12 2.15
C THR A 171 -3.51 -10.98 0.98
N LEU A 172 -2.24 -10.86 0.60
CA LEU A 172 -1.57 -11.73 -0.38
C LEU A 172 -0.52 -12.59 0.32
N GLY A 173 -0.42 -13.88 -0.03
CA GLY A 173 0.50 -14.80 0.63
C GLY A 173 0.10 -15.07 2.09
N GLY A 174 1.00 -14.76 3.03
CA GLY A 174 0.73 -14.83 4.48
C GLY A 174 -0.55 -14.08 4.91
N GLN A 175 -1.36 -14.74 5.73
CA GLN A 175 -2.66 -14.22 6.17
C GLN A 175 -2.54 -13.66 7.58
N TYR A 176 -2.60 -12.34 7.73
CA TYR A 176 -2.50 -11.70 9.04
C TYR A 176 -3.79 -11.88 9.86
N ASP A 177 -3.68 -12.40 11.09
CA ASP A 177 -4.80 -12.48 12.03
C ASP A 177 -4.88 -11.20 12.86
N TRP A 178 -5.82 -10.33 12.50
CA TRP A 178 -6.06 -9.06 13.20
C TRP A 178 -6.52 -9.21 14.66
N THR A 179 -7.13 -10.35 15.02
CA THR A 179 -7.63 -10.60 16.37
C THR A 179 -6.49 -10.96 17.30
N ASN A 180 -5.65 -11.91 16.88
CA ASN A 180 -4.54 -12.39 17.67
C ASN A 180 -3.24 -11.60 17.43
N LYS A 181 -3.20 -10.74 16.41
CA LYS A 181 -2.06 -9.93 15.98
C LYS A 181 -0.81 -10.75 15.66
N VAL A 182 -1.02 -11.86 14.97
CA VAL A 182 0.04 -12.80 14.57
C VAL A 182 -0.18 -13.29 13.14
N TYR A 183 0.88 -13.79 12.52
CA TYR A 183 0.73 -14.69 11.38
C TYR A 183 0.44 -16.11 11.92
N PRO A 184 -0.68 -16.75 11.53
CA PRO A 184 -1.00 -18.09 12.00
C PRO A 184 0.07 -19.11 11.61
N ALA A 185 0.32 -20.07 12.50
CA ALA A 185 1.19 -21.19 12.21
C ALA A 185 0.57 -22.07 11.09
N GLY A 186 1.39 -22.46 10.11
CA GLY A 186 0.97 -23.30 8.99
C GLY A 186 1.54 -22.80 7.66
N LEU A 187 1.32 -23.56 6.59
CA LEU A 187 1.71 -23.15 5.24
C LEU A 187 0.75 -22.05 4.76
N PRO A 188 1.22 -20.81 4.54
CA PRO A 188 0.36 -19.75 4.02
C PRO A 188 -0.06 -20.04 2.57
N PRO A 189 -1.15 -19.43 2.09
CA PRO A 189 -1.42 -19.33 0.66
C PRO A 189 -0.17 -18.88 -0.09
N PRO A 190 0.07 -19.38 -1.32
CA PRO A 190 1.17 -18.88 -2.14
C PRO A 190 1.05 -17.37 -2.37
N PHE A 191 2.15 -16.65 -2.18
CA PHE A 191 2.23 -15.26 -2.62
C PHE A 191 2.20 -15.22 -4.16
N PRO A 192 1.44 -14.32 -4.81
CA PRO A 192 1.39 -14.26 -6.27
C PRO A 192 2.77 -14.08 -6.90
N SER A 193 3.21 -15.05 -7.71
CA SER A 193 4.61 -15.18 -8.13
C SER A 193 5.14 -13.99 -8.94
N ASP A 194 4.28 -13.36 -9.75
CA ASP A 194 4.66 -12.20 -10.55
C ASP A 194 4.85 -10.94 -9.70
N ILE A 195 3.94 -10.68 -8.74
CA ILE A 195 4.13 -9.60 -7.76
C ILE A 195 5.35 -9.89 -6.89
N LYS A 196 5.57 -11.15 -6.49
CA LYS A 196 6.76 -11.56 -5.73
C LYS A 196 8.05 -11.21 -6.47
N GLN A 197 8.20 -11.67 -7.71
CA GLN A 197 9.39 -11.39 -8.52
C GLN A 197 9.64 -9.90 -8.70
N LEU A 198 8.56 -9.12 -8.97
CA LEU A 198 8.68 -7.68 -9.03
C LEU A 198 9.23 -7.11 -7.72
N ILE A 199 8.61 -7.41 -6.57
CA ILE A 199 9.02 -6.84 -5.27
C ILE A 199 10.45 -7.24 -4.90
N GLU A 200 10.83 -8.50 -5.08
CA GLU A 200 12.17 -8.99 -4.77
C GLU A 200 13.26 -8.42 -5.71
N SER A 201 12.86 -7.94 -6.90
CA SER A 201 13.76 -7.17 -7.79
C SER A 201 13.95 -5.72 -7.36
N LEU A 202 12.99 -5.14 -6.64
CA LEU A 202 12.98 -3.73 -6.22
C LEU A 202 13.62 -3.53 -4.83
N PHE A 203 13.46 -4.51 -3.94
CA PHE A 203 13.82 -4.37 -2.54
C PHE A 203 14.62 -5.59 -2.04
N PRO A 204 15.54 -5.38 -1.08
CA PRO A 204 16.35 -6.45 -0.49
C PRO A 204 15.56 -7.29 0.51
N MET A 205 14.56 -8.02 0.03
CA MET A 205 13.64 -8.79 0.87
C MET A 205 13.09 -10.01 0.16
N LYS A 206 12.50 -10.95 0.90
CA LYS A 206 11.61 -11.97 0.35
C LYS A 206 10.16 -11.51 0.47
N ALA A 207 9.37 -11.63 -0.60
CA ALA A 207 7.95 -11.34 -0.56
C ALA A 207 7.16 -12.58 -0.12
N GLU A 208 6.68 -12.58 1.12
CA GLU A 208 6.00 -13.73 1.75
C GLU A 208 4.57 -13.38 2.18
N ALA A 209 4.34 -12.14 2.62
CA ALA A 209 3.03 -11.62 2.95
C ALA A 209 2.88 -10.19 2.45
N ALA A 210 1.66 -9.81 2.07
CA ALA A 210 1.33 -8.41 1.86
C ALA A 210 -0.06 -8.07 2.36
N ILE A 211 -0.21 -6.85 2.86
CA ILE A 211 -1.49 -6.23 3.16
C ILE A 211 -1.70 -5.13 2.12
N VAL A 212 -2.70 -5.30 1.27
CA VAL A 212 -3.16 -4.29 0.32
C VAL A 212 -4.24 -3.47 1.01
N ASN A 213 -3.92 -2.24 1.39
CA ASN A 213 -4.88 -1.33 2.01
C ASN A 213 -5.52 -0.42 0.97
N LEU A 214 -6.82 -0.19 1.11
CA LEU A 214 -7.62 0.70 0.27
C LEU A 214 -8.16 1.84 1.12
N TYR A 215 -7.89 3.06 0.67
CA TYR A 215 -8.35 4.28 1.31
C TYR A 215 -9.08 5.18 0.33
N SER A 216 -10.04 5.94 0.84
CA SER A 216 -10.67 7.07 0.17
C SER A 216 -10.45 8.34 1.00
N PRO A 217 -10.64 9.55 0.45
CA PRO A 217 -10.63 10.77 1.24
C PRO A 217 -11.53 10.66 2.48
N GLY A 218 -10.97 10.98 3.65
CA GLY A 218 -11.61 10.81 4.95
C GLY A 218 -11.18 9.54 5.70
N ASP A 219 -10.72 8.51 4.99
CA ASP A 219 -10.07 7.36 5.62
C ASP A 219 -8.69 7.78 6.17
N ASN A 220 -8.27 7.10 7.24
CA ASN A 220 -6.96 7.29 7.86
C ASN A 220 -6.48 5.99 8.48
N LEU A 221 -5.17 5.89 8.72
CA LEU A 221 -4.56 4.77 9.45
C LEU A 221 -3.87 5.31 10.70
N SER A 222 -4.40 4.93 11.86
CA SER A 222 -3.86 5.32 13.16
C SER A 222 -2.39 4.94 13.31
N LEU A 223 -1.68 5.69 14.16
CA LEU A 223 -0.30 5.37 14.51
C LEU A 223 -0.18 3.97 15.13
N HIS A 224 0.64 3.12 14.53
CA HIS A 224 0.90 1.75 14.95
C HIS A 224 2.36 1.36 14.65
N ARG A 225 2.74 0.14 15.02
CA ARG A 225 4.00 -0.52 14.65
C ARG A 225 3.67 -1.89 14.08
N ASP A 226 4.48 -2.32 13.12
CA ASP A 226 4.44 -3.67 12.58
C ASP A 226 5.46 -4.53 13.33
N VAL A 227 4.99 -5.35 14.27
CA VAL A 227 5.85 -6.13 15.19
C VAL A 227 5.39 -7.59 15.29
N SER A 228 4.61 -8.05 14.31
CA SER A 228 3.98 -9.37 14.33
C SER A 228 4.76 -10.42 13.53
N GLU A 229 5.75 -9.99 12.75
CA GLU A 229 6.67 -10.87 12.01
C GLU A 229 7.72 -11.46 12.96
N GLU A 230 8.21 -12.66 12.65
CA GLU A 230 9.21 -13.37 13.47
C GLU A 230 10.66 -12.96 13.11
N CYS A 231 10.83 -12.05 12.15
CA CYS A 231 12.12 -11.59 11.66
C CYS A 231 12.22 -10.05 11.61
N ASP A 232 13.46 -9.55 11.63
CA ASP A 232 13.77 -8.12 11.56
C ASP A 232 13.98 -7.62 10.11
N GLN A 233 13.53 -8.43 9.13
CA GLN A 233 13.63 -8.17 7.70
C GLN A 233 12.83 -6.93 7.29
N PRO A 234 13.24 -6.22 6.23
CA PRO A 234 12.65 -4.95 5.87
C PRO A 234 11.20 -5.09 5.40
N LEU A 235 10.48 -3.98 5.49
CA LEU A 235 9.11 -3.83 5.01
C LEU A 235 9.07 -2.82 3.87
N ALA A 236 8.46 -3.19 2.74
CA ALA A 236 8.30 -2.31 1.59
C ALA A 236 6.84 -1.83 1.47
N SER A 237 6.65 -0.54 1.23
CA SER A 237 5.34 0.09 1.14
C SER A 237 5.24 0.91 -0.15
N ILE A 238 4.43 0.44 -1.10
CA ILE A 238 4.21 1.09 -2.39
C ILE A 238 2.88 1.85 -2.37
N SER A 239 2.85 3.05 -2.92
CA SER A 239 1.65 3.91 -3.01
C SER A 239 1.14 3.99 -4.45
N LEU A 240 -0.17 3.82 -4.65
CA LEU A 240 -0.85 3.98 -5.94
C LEU A 240 -2.12 4.85 -5.76
N GLY A 241 -2.47 5.65 -6.78
CA GLY A 241 -3.67 6.49 -6.79
C GLY A 241 -3.49 7.83 -6.06
N CYS A 242 -4.50 8.25 -5.30
CA CYS A 242 -4.49 9.49 -4.54
C CYS A 242 -3.29 9.59 -3.60
N GLU A 243 -2.82 10.83 -3.40
CA GLU A 243 -1.70 11.12 -2.52
C GLU A 243 -2.05 10.82 -1.06
N GLY A 244 -1.06 10.35 -0.30
CA GLY A 244 -1.16 10.09 1.13
C GLY A 244 -0.16 10.92 1.92
N ILE A 245 -0.61 11.46 3.05
CA ILE A 245 0.28 12.01 4.08
C ILE A 245 0.63 10.87 5.02
N PHE A 246 1.93 10.58 5.13
CA PHE A 246 2.48 9.50 5.94
C PHE A 246 3.34 10.10 7.04
N LEU A 247 3.04 9.75 8.30
CA LEU A 247 3.85 10.15 9.46
C LEU A 247 4.60 8.92 9.94
N VAL A 248 5.91 9.03 10.09
CA VAL A 248 6.76 7.95 10.62
C VAL A 248 7.79 8.50 11.58
N GLY A 249 8.09 7.75 12.64
CA GLY A 249 9.14 8.13 13.57
C GLY A 249 9.48 7.10 14.64
N LEU A 250 10.61 7.36 15.29
CA LEU A 250 11.15 6.56 16.37
C LEU A 250 10.99 7.29 17.70
N ASP A 251 11.11 6.55 18.80
CA ASP A 251 11.10 7.15 20.13
C ASP A 251 12.23 8.20 20.27
N GLY A 252 12.04 9.15 21.19
CA GLY A 252 12.95 10.29 21.35
C GLY A 252 12.67 11.47 20.41
N GLY A 253 11.50 11.51 19.76
CA GLY A 253 11.06 12.67 18.96
C GLY A 253 11.60 12.72 17.53
N ARG A 254 12.29 11.67 17.08
CA ARG A 254 12.74 11.53 15.69
C ARG A 254 11.54 11.22 14.80
N ALA A 255 11.13 12.16 13.97
CA ALA A 255 9.93 12.05 13.14
C ALA A 255 10.14 12.70 11.77
N VAL A 256 9.45 12.18 10.76
CA VAL A 256 9.30 12.83 9.46
C VAL A 256 7.87 12.66 8.96
N THR A 257 7.34 13.67 8.30
CA THR A 257 6.08 13.58 7.56
C THR A 257 6.39 13.61 6.08
N LEU A 258 5.85 12.65 5.32
CA LEU A 258 6.08 12.48 3.90
C LEU A 258 4.77 12.68 3.13
N ARG A 259 4.85 13.32 1.96
CA ARG A 259 3.79 13.31 0.95
C ARG A 259 4.14 12.23 -0.08
N LEU A 260 3.35 11.16 -0.10
CA LEU A 260 3.54 10.02 -0.99
C LEU A 260 2.53 10.08 -2.14
N ARG A 261 3.01 10.03 -3.37
CA ARG A 261 2.21 10.00 -4.60
C ARG A 261 2.16 8.61 -5.22
N SER A 262 1.34 8.46 -6.24
CA SER A 262 1.28 7.24 -7.04
C SER A 262 2.65 6.93 -7.64
N GLY A 263 3.16 5.72 -7.41
CA GLY A 263 4.48 5.27 -7.84
C GLY A 263 5.58 5.45 -6.80
N ASP A 264 5.36 6.20 -5.72
CA ASP A 264 6.35 6.32 -4.64
C ASP A 264 6.38 5.05 -3.78
N ALA A 265 7.56 4.71 -3.28
CA ALA A 265 7.73 3.66 -2.28
C ALA A 265 8.58 4.09 -1.08
N VAL A 266 8.35 3.40 0.04
CA VAL A 266 9.12 3.55 1.28
C VAL A 266 9.59 2.15 1.70
N LEU A 267 10.87 2.02 2.02
CA LEU A 267 11.43 0.82 2.65
C LEU A 267 11.79 1.13 4.09
N MET A 268 11.25 0.34 5.01
CA MET A 268 11.52 0.44 6.45
C MET A 268 12.41 -0.73 6.86
N SER A 269 13.70 -0.47 7.08
CA SER A 269 14.69 -1.45 7.51
C SER A 269 15.42 -1.01 8.77
N GLY A 270 16.17 -1.91 9.41
CA GLY A 270 16.98 -1.60 10.59
C GLY A 270 16.14 -0.98 11.71
N GLU A 271 16.57 0.17 12.24
CA GLU A 271 15.80 0.88 13.28
C GLU A 271 14.40 1.27 12.80
N SER A 272 14.28 1.80 11.58
CA SER A 272 13.01 2.27 11.04
C SER A 272 11.98 1.17 10.84
N ARG A 273 12.40 -0.11 10.75
CA ARG A 273 11.51 -1.27 10.65
C ARG A 273 10.48 -1.33 11.78
N PHE A 274 10.83 -0.78 12.94
CA PHE A 274 9.99 -0.73 14.13
C PHE A 274 9.47 0.68 14.42
N ALA A 275 9.53 1.60 13.46
CA ALA A 275 9.04 2.96 13.66
C ALA A 275 7.51 3.00 13.86
N TRP A 276 7.07 3.90 14.73
CA TRP A 276 5.67 4.30 14.77
C TRP A 276 5.30 4.95 13.45
N HIS A 277 4.21 4.52 12.85
CA HIS A 277 3.77 5.11 11.60
C HIS A 277 2.27 5.06 11.39
N GLY A 278 1.77 5.91 10.50
CA GLY A 278 0.36 5.98 10.16
C GLY A 278 0.11 6.88 8.96
N VAL A 279 -1.13 6.85 8.48
CA VAL A 279 -1.60 7.68 7.35
C VAL A 279 -2.64 8.67 7.90
N PRO A 280 -2.22 9.85 8.39
CA PRO A 280 -3.16 10.86 8.86
C PRO A 280 -4.22 11.24 7.82
N LYS A 281 -3.85 11.29 6.53
CA LYS A 281 -4.72 11.87 5.51
C LYS A 281 -4.48 11.30 4.12
N VAL A 282 -5.57 11.05 3.41
CA VAL A 282 -5.60 10.89 1.95
C VAL A 282 -6.07 12.21 1.33
N VAL A 283 -5.33 12.72 0.35
CA VAL A 283 -5.62 14.00 -0.30
C VAL A 283 -6.62 13.77 -1.43
N ALA A 284 -7.79 14.40 -1.34
CA ALA A 284 -8.84 14.28 -2.36
C ALA A 284 -8.38 14.82 -3.71
N ASP A 285 -8.93 14.26 -4.79
CA ASP A 285 -8.77 14.75 -6.17
C ASP A 285 -7.31 14.80 -6.68
N THR A 286 -6.44 13.94 -6.14
CA THR A 286 -5.02 13.87 -6.51
C THR A 286 -4.62 12.58 -7.24
N CYS A 287 -5.57 11.67 -7.50
CA CYS A 287 -5.29 10.48 -8.31
C CYS A 287 -4.80 10.91 -9.72
N PRO A 288 -3.70 10.32 -10.24
CA PRO A 288 -3.19 10.69 -11.56
C PRO A 288 -4.24 10.51 -12.66
N LYS A 289 -4.37 11.50 -13.55
CA LYS A 289 -5.41 11.50 -14.61
C LYS A 289 -5.48 10.22 -15.44
N TRP A 290 -4.32 9.62 -15.74
CA TRP A 290 -4.20 8.38 -16.50
C TRP A 290 -4.65 7.12 -15.75
N MET A 291 -4.82 7.20 -14.41
CA MET A 291 -5.27 6.11 -13.55
C MET A 291 -6.73 6.27 -13.11
N GLN A 292 -7.29 7.48 -13.13
CA GLN A 292 -8.61 7.78 -12.55
C GLN A 292 -9.71 6.85 -13.08
N ASP A 293 -9.72 6.60 -14.38
CA ASP A 293 -10.76 5.81 -15.04
C ASP A 293 -10.65 4.30 -14.81
N TRP A 294 -9.52 3.81 -14.27
CA TRP A 294 -9.36 2.40 -13.95
C TRP A 294 -10.47 1.93 -12.99
N PRO A 295 -11.06 0.73 -13.20
CA PRO A 295 -10.63 -0.31 -14.16
C PRO A 295 -11.22 -0.23 -15.56
N ALA A 296 -12.00 0.80 -15.90
CA ALA A 296 -12.57 0.93 -17.23
C ALA A 296 -11.46 1.17 -18.28
N GLY A 297 -11.51 0.41 -19.38
CA GLY A 297 -10.56 0.56 -20.48
C GLY A 297 -10.60 -0.63 -21.45
N GLY A 298 -10.24 -0.39 -22.71
CA GLY A 298 -10.21 -1.45 -23.74
C GLY A 298 -11.56 -2.15 -23.96
N GLY A 299 -12.67 -1.49 -23.63
CA GLY A 299 -14.02 -2.07 -23.69
C GLY A 299 -14.37 -3.01 -22.53
N GLN A 300 -13.55 -3.06 -21.48
CA GLN A 300 -13.78 -3.86 -20.28
C GLN A 300 -14.13 -2.96 -19.08
N PHE A 301 -14.99 -3.50 -18.19
CA PHE A 301 -15.32 -2.89 -16.89
C PHE A 301 -15.84 -1.44 -16.95
N GLU A 302 -16.47 -1.07 -18.06
CA GLU A 302 -16.89 0.31 -18.35
C GLU A 302 -17.83 0.91 -17.29
N GLU A 303 -18.67 0.09 -16.65
CA GLU A 303 -19.54 0.49 -15.54
C GLU A 303 -18.79 0.97 -14.28
N TRP A 304 -17.50 0.66 -14.15
CA TRP A 304 -16.64 1.00 -13.02
C TRP A 304 -15.70 2.17 -13.33
N ARG A 305 -15.92 2.89 -14.43
CA ARG A 305 -15.13 4.06 -14.79
C ARG A 305 -15.07 5.04 -13.62
N GLY A 306 -13.86 5.46 -13.27
CA GLY A 306 -13.64 6.41 -12.18
C GLY A 306 -13.46 5.76 -10.81
N TRP A 307 -13.48 4.42 -10.69
CA TRP A 307 -13.33 3.74 -9.40
C TRP A 307 -12.04 4.14 -8.68
N MET A 308 -10.93 4.31 -9.41
CA MET A 308 -9.67 4.78 -8.83
C MET A 308 -9.59 6.29 -8.56
N ALA A 309 -10.49 7.11 -9.12
CA ALA A 309 -10.37 8.57 -9.06
C ALA A 309 -10.28 9.13 -7.63
N GLY A 310 -11.00 8.49 -6.71
CA GLY A 310 -11.00 8.83 -5.28
C GLY A 310 -10.29 7.82 -4.39
N LYS A 311 -9.43 6.95 -4.92
CA LYS A 311 -8.82 5.86 -4.16
C LYS A 311 -7.32 6.02 -4.04
N ARG A 312 -6.79 5.68 -2.85
CA ARG A 312 -5.39 5.39 -2.61
C ARG A 312 -5.24 3.91 -2.26
N ILE A 313 -4.36 3.23 -2.96
CA ILE A 313 -4.00 1.84 -2.69
C ILE A 313 -2.59 1.82 -2.11
N ASN A 314 -2.38 1.01 -1.07
CA ASN A 314 -1.07 0.79 -0.50
C ASN A 314 -0.77 -0.70 -0.44
N LEU A 315 0.25 -1.13 -1.17
CA LEU A 315 0.76 -2.49 -1.12
C LEU A 315 1.91 -2.51 -0.11
N ASN A 316 1.65 -3.08 1.07
CA ASN A 316 2.62 -3.23 2.14
C ASN A 316 3.11 -4.68 2.16
N VAL A 317 4.35 -4.93 1.73
CA VAL A 317 4.94 -6.26 1.57
C VAL A 317 5.94 -6.52 2.68
N ARG A 318 5.98 -7.76 3.15
CA ARG A 318 6.73 -8.22 4.31
C ARG A 318 7.32 -9.59 4.06
N GLN A 319 8.46 -9.81 4.70
CA GLN A 319 9.00 -11.13 4.98
C GLN A 319 8.55 -11.53 6.39
N MET A 320 8.06 -12.76 6.55
CA MET A 320 7.55 -13.26 7.82
C MET A 320 8.60 -14.07 8.57
N PHE A 321 9.48 -14.77 7.85
CA PHE A 321 10.47 -15.71 8.37
C PHE A 321 11.87 -15.43 7.83
N ASP A 322 12.93 -15.76 8.57
CA ASP A 322 14.34 -15.57 8.11
C ASP A 322 14.74 -16.49 6.93
#